data_AF-A0A7S1VCA1-F1
#
_entry.id   AF-A0A7S1VCA1-F1
#
_cell.length_a   1.000
_cell.length_b   1.000
_cell.length_c   1.000
_cell.angle_alpha   90.00
_cell.angle_beta   90.00
_cell.angle_gamma   90.00
#
_symmetry.space_group_name_H-M   'P 1'
#
loop_
_entity.id
_entity.type
_entity.pdbx_description
1 polymer ?
#
loop_
_entity_poly.entity_id
_entity_poly.type
_entity_poly.pdbx_seq_one_letter_code
_entity_poly.pdbx_strand_id
1 'polypeptide(L)'
;TFGRLVYNRIRDRAGAKDDLQAIESPQEFQRSGSTATGAALEVCRNWFYKIASIRELLPRIYVELSIIASYRFIGCQPFSQILTRLSRAIRGVGDPLVAQYARVYLIRMALVVEPNPNVIRNLIVEMSTDFAATMKPMLTEEAKLSQRAVRLLDRSRVSAEDYFDLYTPALEFMYGIGSQGGGEAIVQRLLTSYESGPRLASVL
;
A
#
# COMPACT_ATOMS: atom_id res chain seq x y z
N THR A 1 5.69 -16.79 0.70
CA THR A 1 5.75 -15.64 -0.22
C THR A 1 7.19 -15.20 -0.40
N PHE A 2 7.51 -14.51 -1.50
CA PHE A 2 8.87 -14.01 -1.80
C PHE A 2 9.46 -13.20 -0.64
N GLY A 3 8.69 -12.26 -0.08
CA GLY A 3 9.07 -11.46 1.08
C GLY A 3 9.60 -12.27 2.27
N ARG A 4 8.89 -13.34 2.63
CA ARG A 4 9.28 -14.22 3.74
C ARG A 4 10.59 -14.95 3.47
N LEU A 5 10.83 -15.36 2.22
CA LEU A 5 12.09 -16.02 1.84
C LEU A 5 13.28 -15.06 1.98
N VAL A 6 13.12 -13.81 1.52
CA VAL A 6 14.15 -12.78 1.66
C VAL A 6 14.39 -12.45 3.14
N TYR A 7 13.33 -12.23 3.91
CA TYR A 7 13.41 -11.94 5.34
C TYR A 7 14.14 -13.05 6.10
N ASN A 8 13.74 -14.31 5.91
CA ASN A 8 14.38 -15.46 6.55
C ASN A 8 15.86 -15.56 6.17
N ARG A 9 16.20 -15.40 4.89
CA ARG A 9 17.61 -15.44 4.45
C ARG A 9 18.47 -14.37 5.11
N ILE A 10 17.94 -13.15 5.25
CA ILE A 10 18.67 -12.05 5.93
C ILE A 10 18.80 -12.36 7.42
N ARG A 11 17.72 -12.82 8.07
CA ARG A 11 17.70 -13.22 9.48
C ARG A 11 18.71 -14.33 9.77
N ASP A 12 18.71 -15.41 8.99
CA ASP A 12 19.60 -16.55 9.20
C ASP A 12 21.07 -16.14 9.03
N ARG A 13 21.34 -15.19 8.13
CA ARG A 13 22.68 -14.60 7.93
C ARG A 13 23.08 -13.60 9.02
N ALA A 14 22.12 -13.08 9.80
CA ALA A 14 22.39 -12.21 10.94
C ALA A 14 22.99 -12.95 12.14
N GLY A 15 23.16 -14.28 12.07
CA GLY A 15 23.70 -15.06 13.18
C GLY A 15 22.62 -15.55 14.15
N ALA A 16 21.37 -15.57 13.73
CA ALA A 16 20.26 -16.23 14.40
C ALA A 16 20.43 -17.76 14.40
N LYS A 17 21.49 -18.28 15.03
CA LYS A 17 21.65 -19.70 15.32
C LYS A 17 21.29 -19.94 16.79
N ASP A 18 20.33 -20.83 16.97
CA ASP A 18 19.92 -21.58 18.17
C ASP A 18 19.11 -20.96 19.33
N ASP A 19 19.15 -19.67 19.64
CA ASP A 19 18.33 -19.16 20.80
C ASP A 19 16.94 -18.61 20.44
N LEU A 20 16.55 -18.64 19.17
CA LEU A 20 15.36 -17.94 18.65
C LEU A 20 14.11 -18.81 18.50
N GLN A 21 14.06 -20.01 19.11
CA GLN A 21 12.77 -20.68 19.32
C GLN A 21 11.85 -19.93 20.32
N ALA A 22 12.34 -18.86 20.96
CA ALA A 22 11.59 -18.07 21.93
C ALA A 22 11.41 -16.58 21.56
N ILE A 23 11.50 -16.19 20.28
CA ILE A 23 11.10 -14.83 19.85
C ILE A 23 9.83 -14.94 19.01
N GLU A 24 8.70 -14.93 19.71
CA GLU A 24 7.36 -15.03 19.13
C GLU A 24 6.87 -13.70 18.55
N SER A 25 7.56 -12.57 18.80
CA SER A 25 7.14 -11.28 18.25
C SER A 25 8.26 -10.48 17.56
N PRO A 26 7.97 -9.85 16.40
CA PRO A 26 8.88 -8.91 15.74
C PRO A 26 9.31 -7.70 16.59
N GLN A 27 8.65 -7.47 17.74
CA GLN A 27 8.97 -6.42 18.71
C GLN A 27 10.13 -6.82 19.63
N GLU A 28 10.26 -8.10 19.97
CA GLU A 28 11.33 -8.65 20.81
C GLU A 28 12.68 -8.65 20.09
N PHE A 29 12.71 -8.89 18.78
CA PHE A 29 13.94 -8.76 17.97
C PHE A 29 14.52 -7.32 18.02
N GLN A 30 13.64 -6.32 18.10
CA GLN A 30 14.04 -4.92 18.20
C GLN A 30 14.49 -4.55 19.63
N ARG A 31 13.94 -5.20 20.67
CA ARG A 31 14.36 -5.06 22.07
C ARG A 31 15.64 -5.81 22.42
N SER A 32 15.94 -6.90 21.71
CA SER A 32 17.12 -7.75 21.96
C SER A 32 18.45 -7.03 21.75
N GLY A 33 18.46 -5.81 21.18
CA GLY A 33 19.68 -5.05 20.96
C GLY A 33 20.70 -5.76 20.06
N SER A 34 20.32 -6.88 19.42
CA SER A 34 21.13 -7.57 18.45
C SER A 34 21.14 -6.69 17.21
N THR A 35 22.08 -5.76 17.17
CA THR A 35 22.49 -5.12 15.94
C THR A 35 22.75 -6.27 14.96
N ALA A 36 21.95 -6.33 13.88
CA ALA A 36 22.19 -7.29 12.83
C ALA A 36 23.70 -7.25 12.53
N THR A 37 24.37 -8.40 12.58
CA THR A 37 25.81 -8.47 12.29
C THR A 37 26.09 -7.68 11.01
N GLY A 38 27.21 -6.97 10.93
CA GLY A 38 27.48 -6.04 9.81
C GLY A 38 27.18 -6.64 8.43
N ALA A 39 27.41 -7.95 8.26
CA ALA A 39 27.08 -8.72 7.07
C ALA A 39 25.57 -8.81 6.75
N ALA A 40 24.68 -9.01 7.73
CA ALA A 40 23.23 -9.06 7.47
C ALA A 40 22.64 -7.68 7.19
N LEU A 41 23.14 -6.65 7.85
CA LEU A 41 22.79 -5.26 7.56
C LEU A 41 23.24 -4.86 6.14
N GLU A 42 24.45 -5.24 5.74
CA GLU A 42 24.96 -5.03 4.39
C GLU A 42 24.12 -5.78 3.34
N VAL A 43 23.79 -7.05 3.58
CA VAL A 43 22.93 -7.83 2.67
C VAL A 43 21.55 -7.18 2.55
N CYS A 44 20.96 -6.73 3.67
CA CYS A 44 19.66 -6.05 3.64
C CYS A 44 19.74 -4.74 2.84
N ARG A 45 20.75 -3.90 3.08
CA ARG A 45 20.98 -2.66 2.30
C ARG A 45 21.14 -2.96 0.81
N ASN A 46 21.91 -3.99 0.45
CA ASN A 46 22.09 -4.40 -0.94
C ASN A 46 20.78 -4.82 -1.62
N TRP A 47 19.85 -5.47 -0.90
CA TRP A 47 18.51 -5.72 -1.42
C TRP A 47 17.76 -4.42 -1.73
N PHE A 48 17.74 -3.46 -0.80
CA PHE A 48 17.07 -2.19 -1.02
C PHE A 48 17.75 -1.31 -2.09
N TYR A 49 19.08 -1.34 -2.22
CA TYR A 49 19.79 -0.65 -3.30
C TYR A 49 19.43 -1.24 -4.68
N LYS A 50 19.35 -2.57 -4.79
CA LYS A 50 18.92 -3.22 -6.03
C LYS A 50 17.48 -2.84 -6.38
N ILE A 51 16.58 -2.81 -5.39
CA ILE A 51 15.19 -2.37 -5.61
C ILE A 51 15.14 -0.90 -6.03
N ALA A 52 15.91 -0.02 -5.38
CA ALA A 52 15.96 1.40 -5.72
C ALA A 52 16.47 1.64 -7.16
N SER A 53 17.30 0.73 -7.69
CA SER A 53 17.81 0.80 -9.07
C SER A 53 16.78 0.43 -10.16
N ILE A 54 15.63 -0.14 -9.78
CA ILE A 54 14.53 -0.42 -10.72
C ILE A 54 13.97 0.91 -11.24
N ARG A 55 13.97 1.08 -12.58
CA ARG A 55 13.55 2.34 -13.24
C ARG A 55 12.03 2.46 -13.28
N GLU A 56 11.35 1.37 -13.53
CA GLU A 56 9.90 1.29 -13.62
C GLU A 56 9.28 1.45 -12.22
N LEU A 57 8.34 2.39 -12.09
CA LEU A 57 7.72 2.72 -10.80
C LEU A 57 6.98 1.53 -10.18
N LEU A 58 6.14 0.87 -10.98
CA LEU A 58 5.21 -0.15 -10.49
C LEU A 58 5.96 -1.40 -9.96
N PRO A 59 6.89 -2.01 -10.72
CA PRO A 59 7.66 -3.14 -10.20
C PRO A 59 8.48 -2.76 -8.96
N ARG A 60 9.06 -1.54 -8.94
CA ARG A 60 9.81 -1.05 -7.77
C ARG A 60 8.94 -1.03 -6.52
N ILE A 61 7.73 -0.46 -6.59
CA ILE A 61 6.78 -0.39 -5.46
C ILE A 61 6.42 -1.80 -4.98
N TYR A 62 6.03 -2.70 -5.88
CA TYR A 62 5.59 -4.05 -5.48
C TYR A 62 6.71 -4.88 -4.88
N VAL A 63 7.93 -4.81 -5.43
CA VAL A 63 9.07 -5.55 -4.88
C VAL A 63 9.46 -4.97 -3.52
N GLU A 64 9.49 -3.65 -3.37
CA GLU A 64 9.77 -3.00 -2.09
C GLU A 64 8.74 -3.37 -1.01
N LEU A 65 7.45 -3.29 -1.34
CA LEU A 65 6.36 -3.72 -0.46
C LEU A 65 6.46 -5.20 -0.08
N SER A 66 6.86 -6.05 -1.03
CA SER A 66 6.97 -7.48 -0.78
C SER A 66 8.02 -7.82 0.29
N ILE A 67 9.08 -7.02 0.43
CA ILE A 67 10.15 -7.23 1.41
C ILE A 67 10.11 -6.22 2.57
N ILE A 68 9.00 -5.49 2.76
CA ILE A 68 8.92 -4.38 3.72
C ILE A 68 9.33 -4.77 5.15
N ALA A 69 9.06 -6.01 5.59
CA ALA A 69 9.47 -6.51 6.90
C ALA A 69 11.00 -6.47 7.11
N SER A 70 11.78 -6.55 6.04
CA SER A 70 13.25 -6.50 6.08
C SER A 70 13.80 -5.14 6.50
N TYR A 71 12.99 -4.07 6.50
CA TYR A 71 13.39 -2.78 7.09
C TYR A 71 13.79 -2.88 8.57
N ARG A 72 13.31 -3.92 9.29
CA ARG A 72 13.70 -4.21 10.67
C ARG A 72 15.21 -4.38 10.84
N PHE A 73 15.93 -4.82 9.80
CA PHE A 73 17.38 -5.01 9.87
C PHE A 73 18.19 -3.73 9.60
N ILE A 74 17.56 -2.67 9.06
CA ILE A 74 18.24 -1.41 8.71
C ILE A 74 18.02 -0.35 9.78
N GLY A 75 16.91 -0.42 10.54
CA GLY A 75 16.71 0.32 11.81
C GLY A 75 16.67 1.85 11.72
N CYS A 76 16.83 2.45 10.53
CA CYS A 76 16.98 3.90 10.40
C CYS A 76 15.67 4.70 10.47
N GLN A 77 14.50 4.08 10.26
CA GLN A 77 13.22 4.79 10.17
C GLN A 77 12.06 3.94 10.72
N PRO A 78 11.06 4.56 11.38
CA PRO A 78 9.84 3.88 11.79
C PRO A 78 9.00 3.47 10.56
N PHE A 79 8.22 2.39 10.69
CA PHE A 79 7.36 1.90 9.61
C PHE A 79 6.36 2.94 9.12
N SER A 80 5.84 3.79 9.99
CA SER A 80 4.99 4.93 9.61
C SER A 80 5.60 5.80 8.51
N GLN A 81 6.89 6.15 8.61
CA GLN A 81 7.58 6.96 7.59
C GLN A 81 7.78 6.19 6.27
N ILE A 82 8.10 4.89 6.36
CA ILE A 82 8.25 4.01 5.19
C ILE A 82 6.91 3.89 4.46
N LEU A 83 5.82 3.69 5.18
CA LEU A 83 4.47 3.58 4.64
C LEU A 83 4.04 4.90 3.98
N THR A 84 4.30 6.05 4.59
CA THR A 84 4.04 7.37 3.99
C THR A 84 4.89 7.64 2.75
N ARG A 85 6.13 7.13 2.67
CA ARG A 85 6.91 7.24 1.44
C ARG A 85 6.32 6.37 0.32
N LEU A 86 5.91 5.15 0.64
CA LEU A 86 5.32 4.23 -0.33
C LEU A 86 3.92 4.71 -0.79
N SER A 87 3.12 5.31 0.08
CA SER A 87 1.84 5.95 -0.30
C SER A 87 2.05 7.02 -1.36
N ARG A 88 3.03 7.91 -1.13
CA ARG A 88 3.40 8.96 -2.09
C ARG A 88 3.92 8.41 -3.40
N ALA A 89 4.67 7.30 -3.37
CA ALA A 89 5.14 6.64 -4.59
C ALA A 89 3.97 6.09 -5.44
N ILE A 90 2.92 5.56 -4.80
CA ILE A 90 1.72 5.06 -5.49
C ILE A 90 0.98 6.17 -6.22
N ARG A 91 1.03 7.43 -5.76
CA ARG A 91 0.43 8.57 -6.48
C ARG A 91 1.03 8.80 -7.87
N GLY A 92 2.24 8.30 -8.14
CA GLY A 92 2.85 8.34 -9.46
C GLY A 92 2.31 7.28 -10.44
N VAL A 93 1.44 6.37 -9.99
CA VAL A 93 0.81 5.36 -10.86
C VAL A 93 -0.32 6.01 -11.65
N GLY A 94 -0.16 6.08 -12.97
CA GLY A 94 -1.08 6.81 -13.85
C GLY A 94 -2.39 6.08 -14.16
N ASP A 95 -2.46 4.77 -13.97
CA ASP A 95 -3.69 4.00 -14.16
C ASP A 95 -4.48 3.95 -12.83
N PRO A 96 -5.71 4.48 -12.79
CA PRO A 96 -6.52 4.56 -11.56
C PRO A 96 -6.82 3.21 -10.90
N LEU A 97 -7.05 2.17 -11.69
CA LEU A 97 -7.38 0.84 -11.19
C LEU A 97 -6.12 0.19 -10.60
N VAL A 98 -5.02 0.23 -11.33
CA VAL A 98 -3.71 -0.26 -10.86
C VAL A 98 -3.28 0.47 -9.59
N ALA A 99 -3.46 1.80 -9.55
CA ALA A 99 -3.17 2.59 -8.36
C ALA A 99 -3.99 2.10 -7.16
N GLN A 100 -5.28 1.81 -7.34
CA GLN A 100 -6.14 1.33 -6.27
C GLN A 100 -5.69 -0.02 -5.70
N TYR A 101 -5.34 -0.98 -6.56
CA TYR A 101 -4.80 -2.26 -6.09
C TYR A 101 -3.44 -2.12 -5.42
N ALA A 102 -2.61 -1.16 -5.84
CA ALA A 102 -1.36 -0.83 -5.14
C ALA A 102 -1.64 -0.26 -3.73
N ARG A 103 -2.65 0.61 -3.57
CA ARG A 103 -3.08 1.13 -2.25
C ARG A 103 -3.53 0.01 -1.33
N VAL A 104 -4.36 -0.89 -1.82
CA VAL A 104 -4.83 -2.07 -1.06
C VAL A 104 -3.67 -2.98 -0.67
N TYR A 105 -2.72 -3.21 -1.59
CA TYR A 105 -1.54 -4.01 -1.27
C TYR A 105 -0.67 -3.34 -0.20
N LEU A 106 -0.49 -2.02 -0.25
CA LEU A 106 0.18 -1.25 0.79
C LEU A 106 -0.51 -1.41 2.15
N ILE A 107 -1.84 -1.25 2.23
CA ILE A 107 -2.62 -1.44 3.47
C ILE A 107 -2.42 -2.86 4.01
N ARG A 108 -2.52 -3.88 3.13
CA ARG A 108 -2.32 -5.28 3.49
C ARG A 108 -0.92 -5.52 4.07
N MET A 109 0.12 -4.95 3.48
CA MET A 109 1.48 -5.07 3.98
C MET A 109 1.69 -4.28 5.28
N ALA A 110 1.05 -3.12 5.42
CA ALA A 110 1.10 -2.32 6.65
C ALA A 110 0.57 -3.12 7.85
N LEU A 111 -0.56 -3.82 7.69
CA LEU A 111 -1.15 -4.69 8.73
C LEU A 111 -0.19 -5.80 9.20
N VAL A 112 0.76 -6.22 8.35
CA VAL A 112 1.76 -7.24 8.70
C VAL A 112 2.91 -6.66 9.53
N VAL A 113 3.30 -5.40 9.29
CA VAL A 113 4.53 -4.84 9.86
C VAL A 113 4.33 -3.78 10.94
N GLU A 114 3.18 -3.10 10.96
CA GLU A 114 2.90 -1.99 11.85
C GLU A 114 1.83 -2.39 12.88
N PRO A 115 2.22 -2.57 14.16
CA PRO A 115 1.28 -2.97 15.21
C PRO A 115 0.37 -1.83 15.69
N ASN A 116 0.69 -0.56 15.42
CA ASN A 116 -0.11 0.56 15.91
C ASN A 116 -1.37 0.78 15.03
N PRO A 117 -2.58 0.51 15.56
CA PRO A 117 -3.81 0.64 14.78
C PRO A 117 -4.09 2.08 14.32
N ASN A 118 -3.59 3.09 15.03
CA ASN A 118 -3.75 4.49 14.63
C ASN A 118 -2.93 4.82 13.37
N VAL A 119 -1.74 4.22 13.21
CA VAL A 119 -0.93 4.40 11.99
C VAL A 119 -1.64 3.77 10.79
N ILE A 120 -2.20 2.56 10.98
CA ILE A 120 -2.99 1.88 9.95
C ILE A 120 -4.24 2.70 9.59
N ARG A 121 -4.98 3.21 10.57
CA ARG A 121 -6.16 4.05 10.34
C ARG A 121 -5.80 5.30 9.52
N ASN A 122 -4.73 6.01 9.91
CA ASN A 122 -4.28 7.20 9.18
C ASN A 122 -3.88 6.87 7.75
N LEU A 123 -3.21 5.73 7.53
CA LEU A 123 -2.89 5.25 6.19
C LEU A 123 -4.15 4.97 5.36
N ILE A 124 -5.16 4.31 5.92
CA ILE A 124 -6.43 4.05 5.21
C ILE A 124 -7.13 5.36 4.83
N VAL A 125 -7.14 6.36 5.71
CA VAL A 125 -7.69 7.70 5.42
C VAL A 125 -6.91 8.36 4.28
N GLU A 126 -5.58 8.30 4.30
CA GLU A 126 -4.74 8.82 3.21
C GLU A 126 -5.03 8.10 1.88
N MET A 127 -5.13 6.77 1.89
CA MET A 127 -5.44 5.97 0.70
C MET A 127 -6.83 6.23 0.16
N SER A 128 -7.81 6.46 1.03
CA SER A 128 -9.17 6.83 0.63
C SER A 128 -9.21 8.22 -0.01
N THR A 129 -8.44 9.17 0.55
CA THR A 129 -8.30 10.52 0.01
C THR A 129 -7.64 10.49 -1.37
N ASP A 130 -6.56 9.72 -1.52
CA ASP A 130 -5.87 9.54 -2.79
C ASP A 130 -6.77 8.85 -3.84
N PHE A 131 -7.58 7.87 -3.43
CA PHE A 131 -8.57 7.23 -4.29
C PHE A 131 -9.60 8.26 -4.78
N ALA A 132 -10.23 9.01 -3.88
CA ALA A 132 -11.20 10.04 -4.24
C ALA A 132 -10.61 11.09 -5.20
N ALA A 133 -9.37 11.53 -4.96
CA ALA A 133 -8.65 12.45 -5.84
C ALA A 133 -8.40 11.85 -7.24
N THR A 134 -8.15 10.53 -7.32
CA THR A 134 -7.95 9.83 -8.60
C THR A 134 -9.27 9.66 -9.36
N MET A 135 -10.36 9.38 -8.64
CA MET A 135 -11.68 9.17 -9.23
C MET A 135 -12.36 10.46 -9.65
N LYS A 136 -12.12 11.57 -8.95
CA LYS A 136 -12.79 12.86 -9.23
C LYS A 136 -12.72 13.26 -10.72
N PRO A 137 -11.56 13.29 -11.40
CA PRO A 137 -11.49 13.61 -12.83
C PRO A 137 -12.11 12.56 -13.77
N MET A 138 -12.32 11.32 -13.29
CA MET A 138 -13.01 10.28 -14.07
C MET A 138 -14.53 10.44 -14.00
N LEU A 139 -15.03 11.00 -12.89
CA LEU A 139 -16.44 11.16 -12.60
C LEU A 139 -16.96 12.58 -12.95
N THR A 140 -16.07 13.56 -13.13
CA THR A 140 -16.42 14.91 -13.59
C THR A 140 -16.26 15.05 -15.10
N GLU A 141 -17.06 15.92 -15.73
CA GLU A 141 -16.99 16.25 -17.17
C GLU A 141 -15.69 16.99 -17.59
N GLU A 142 -14.59 16.89 -16.84
CA GLU A 142 -13.28 17.44 -17.23
C GLU A 142 -12.59 16.57 -18.31
N ALA A 143 -13.30 16.47 -19.44
CA ALA A 143 -13.02 16.23 -20.86
C ALA A 143 -11.79 15.45 -21.37
N LYS A 144 -10.71 15.22 -20.62
CA LYS A 144 -9.47 14.62 -21.17
C LYS A 144 -9.18 13.20 -20.67
N LEU A 145 -9.37 12.95 -19.38
CA LEU A 145 -9.15 11.61 -18.80
C LEU A 145 -10.36 10.70 -19.03
N SER A 146 -11.58 11.25 -18.91
CA SER A 146 -12.82 10.60 -19.32
C SER A 146 -12.76 10.14 -20.77
N GLN A 147 -12.32 10.99 -21.71
CA GLN A 147 -12.16 10.58 -23.12
C GLN A 147 -11.08 9.51 -23.35
N ARG A 148 -10.04 9.42 -22.53
CA ARG A 148 -9.02 8.35 -22.66
C ARG A 148 -9.52 7.03 -22.08
N ALA A 149 -10.22 7.09 -20.94
CA ALA A 149 -10.89 5.95 -20.33
C ALA A 149 -11.98 5.39 -21.27
N VAL A 150 -12.87 6.25 -21.79
CA VAL A 150 -13.90 5.88 -22.78
C VAL A 150 -13.26 5.25 -24.02
N ARG A 151 -12.21 5.86 -24.60
CA ARG A 151 -11.50 5.27 -25.75
C ARG A 151 -10.83 3.93 -25.46
N LEU A 152 -10.41 3.67 -24.22
CA LEU A 152 -9.85 2.38 -23.81
C LEU A 152 -10.97 1.33 -23.68
N LEU A 153 -12.08 1.70 -23.03
CA LEU A 153 -13.27 0.86 -22.85
C LEU A 153 -13.90 0.47 -24.20
N ASP A 154 -14.03 1.42 -25.12
CA ASP A 154 -14.53 1.20 -26.48
C ASP A 154 -13.67 0.18 -27.24
N ARG A 155 -12.35 0.22 -27.05
CA ARG A 155 -11.41 -0.72 -27.70
C ARG A 155 -11.41 -2.10 -27.04
N SER A 156 -11.63 -2.17 -25.73
CA SER A 156 -11.64 -3.43 -25.00
C SER A 156 -13.00 -4.14 -24.99
N ARG A 157 -14.06 -3.50 -25.52
CA ARG A 157 -15.46 -3.99 -25.45
C ARG A 157 -15.92 -4.23 -24.01
N VAL A 158 -15.41 -3.43 -23.07
CA VAL A 158 -15.77 -3.49 -21.65
C VAL A 158 -16.67 -2.31 -21.36
N SER A 159 -17.82 -2.54 -20.73
CA SER A 159 -18.69 -1.43 -20.36
C SER A 159 -18.06 -0.60 -19.23
N ALA A 160 -18.54 0.64 -19.05
CA ALA A 160 -18.09 1.45 -17.92
C ALA A 160 -18.44 0.78 -16.58
N GLU A 161 -19.60 0.12 -16.50
CA GLU A 161 -20.05 -0.64 -15.33
C GLU A 161 -19.09 -1.78 -15.01
N ASP A 162 -18.79 -2.65 -15.99
CA ASP A 162 -17.85 -3.76 -15.82
C ASP A 162 -16.46 -3.29 -15.35
N TYR A 163 -16.03 -2.11 -15.83
CA TYR A 163 -14.75 -1.53 -15.41
C TYR A 163 -14.78 -1.00 -13.98
N PHE A 164 -15.86 -0.33 -13.57
CA PHE A 164 -16.00 0.16 -12.20
C PHE A 164 -16.19 -0.99 -11.20
N ASP A 165 -16.80 -2.09 -11.60
CA ASP A 165 -16.92 -3.30 -10.79
C ASP A 165 -15.54 -3.90 -10.42
N LEU A 166 -14.50 -3.66 -11.21
CA LEU A 166 -13.14 -4.08 -10.89
C LEU A 166 -12.58 -3.39 -9.63
N TYR A 167 -13.16 -2.27 -9.21
CA TYR A 167 -12.77 -1.56 -7.97
C TYR A 167 -13.42 -2.16 -6.73
N THR A 168 -14.58 -2.81 -6.86
CA THR A 168 -15.38 -3.33 -5.75
C THR A 168 -14.57 -4.13 -4.73
N PRO A 169 -13.83 -5.21 -5.09
CA PRO A 169 -13.09 -5.99 -4.10
C PRO A 169 -11.99 -5.18 -3.40
N ALA A 170 -11.40 -4.20 -4.09
CA ALA A 170 -10.39 -3.34 -3.50
C ALA A 170 -11.00 -2.35 -2.48
N LEU A 171 -12.17 -1.81 -2.78
CA LEU A 171 -12.91 -0.92 -1.88
C LEU A 171 -13.48 -1.70 -0.68
N GLU A 172 -14.03 -2.89 -0.90
CA GLU A 172 -14.49 -3.78 0.17
C GLU A 172 -13.37 -4.13 1.12
N PHE A 173 -12.17 -4.45 0.62
CA PHE A 173 -11.01 -4.69 1.49
C PHE A 173 -10.65 -3.43 2.29
N MET A 174 -10.53 -2.28 1.62
CA MET A 174 -10.10 -1.03 2.23
C MET A 174 -11.08 -0.57 3.33
N TYR A 175 -12.38 -0.62 3.07
CA TYR A 175 -13.42 -0.14 3.99
C TYR A 175 -13.89 -1.22 4.97
N GLY A 176 -13.85 -2.50 4.58
CA GLY A 176 -14.13 -3.63 5.46
C GLY A 176 -13.18 -3.66 6.67
N ILE A 177 -11.89 -3.38 6.45
CA ILE A 177 -10.90 -3.25 7.54
C ILE A 177 -11.18 -2.01 8.39
N GLY A 178 -11.67 -0.92 7.79
CA GLY A 178 -12.13 0.25 8.53
C GLY A 178 -13.27 -0.11 9.49
N SER A 179 -14.27 -0.86 9.02
CA SER A 179 -15.50 -1.15 9.78
C SER A 179 -15.27 -1.92 11.09
N GLN A 180 -14.26 -2.78 11.17
CA GLN A 180 -13.92 -3.51 12.40
C GLN A 180 -13.19 -2.66 13.46
N GLY A 181 -12.82 -1.41 13.15
CA GLY A 181 -12.05 -0.51 14.02
C GLY A 181 -12.54 0.95 14.06
N GLY A 182 -13.85 1.19 13.85
CA GLY A 182 -14.47 2.52 13.85
C GLY A 182 -14.66 3.15 12.47
N GLY A 183 -14.89 2.32 11.44
CA GLY A 183 -14.95 2.71 10.04
C GLY A 183 -16.21 3.44 9.59
N GLU A 184 -17.30 3.39 10.36
CA GLU A 184 -18.51 4.17 10.05
C GLU A 184 -18.20 5.65 9.93
N ALA A 185 -17.35 6.21 10.79
CA ALA A 185 -16.99 7.63 10.73
C ALA A 185 -16.13 7.99 9.50
N ILE A 186 -15.38 7.03 8.94
CA ILE A 186 -14.55 7.24 7.74
C ILE A 186 -15.42 7.12 6.49
N VAL A 187 -16.27 6.08 6.43
CA VAL A 187 -17.26 5.91 5.36
C VAL A 187 -18.20 7.11 5.33
N GLN A 188 -18.71 7.55 6.49
CA GLN A 188 -19.58 8.72 6.59
C GLN A 188 -18.87 10.00 6.15
N ARG A 189 -17.60 10.23 6.53
CA ARG A 189 -16.85 11.40 6.06
C ARG A 189 -16.59 11.37 4.55
N LEU A 190 -16.34 10.20 3.98
CA LEU A 190 -16.15 10.04 2.53
C LEU A 190 -17.48 10.21 1.78
N LEU A 191 -18.58 9.67 2.30
CA LEU A 191 -19.94 9.90 1.80
C LEU A 191 -20.30 11.38 1.87
N THR A 192 -20.06 12.06 3.00
CA THR A 192 -20.29 13.51 3.12
C THR A 192 -19.38 14.31 2.17
N SER A 193 -18.12 13.90 1.99
CA SER A 193 -17.20 14.53 1.02
C SER A 193 -17.61 14.28 -0.44
N TYR A 194 -18.32 13.19 -0.72
CA TYR A 194 -18.88 12.86 -2.02
C TYR A 194 -20.20 13.60 -2.27
N GLU A 195 -21.10 13.65 -1.28
CA GLU A 195 -22.39 14.34 -1.30
C GLU A 195 -22.27 15.87 -1.35
N SER A 196 -21.18 16.42 -0.81
CA SER A 196 -20.82 17.84 -0.88
C SER A 196 -20.14 18.24 -2.20
N GLY A 197 -19.77 17.26 -3.04
CA GLY A 197 -19.36 17.49 -4.43
C GLY A 197 -20.56 17.69 -5.36
N PRO A 198 -20.35 18.20 -6.59
CA PRO A 198 -21.41 18.30 -7.58
C PRO A 198 -22.03 16.92 -7.82
N ARG A 199 -23.35 16.81 -7.60
CA ARG A 199 -24.10 15.55 -7.63
C ARG A 199 -24.08 14.95 -9.04
N LEU A 200 -23.67 13.69 -9.16
CA LEU A 200 -23.77 12.87 -10.38
C LEU A 200 -25.22 12.71 -10.92
N ALA A 201 -26.23 13.10 -10.14
CA ALA A 201 -27.64 13.06 -10.53
C ALA A 201 -28.03 14.09 -11.61
N SER A 202 -27.13 14.96 -12.06
CA SER A 202 -27.38 15.85 -13.22
C SER A 202 -26.74 15.37 -14.52
N VAL A 203 -26.16 14.16 -14.55
CA VAL A 203 -25.38 13.63 -15.69
C VAL A 203 -25.89 12.26 -16.17
N LEU A 204 -27.01 11.77 -15.64
CA LEU A 204 -27.83 10.71 -16.25
C LEU A 204 -29.22 11.27 -16.57
#